data_AF-K1RBY6-F1
#
_entry.id   AF-K1RBY6-F1
#
_cell.length_a   1.000
_cell.length_b   1.000
_cell.length_c   1.000
_cell.angle_alpha   90.00
_cell.angle_beta   90.00
_cell.angle_gamma   90.00
#
_symmetry.space_group_name_H-M   'P 1'
#
loop_
_entity.id
_entity.type
_entity.pdbx_description
1 polymer ?
#
loop_
_entity_poly.entity_id
_entity_poly.type
_entity_poly.pdbx_seq_one_letter_code
_entity_poly.pdbx_strand_id
1 'polypeptide(L)'
;VKDAASWLITDRYFGALQEYLKIFTPYGVKLYLSINFAAPMELGGMDSADPCDPAVAKWWADKAQEVWANLPGLGGFLVKADSEGRPGPFTYGRNQADGANMLADAVAPCGGHIVWRCFVYNCQQDWRNTKIDRARAGYDYFMPLDGTFRDNVTLQIKNGPMDFQVREPVSPLIGGLQHTHIAVEFQIAQEYTGQ
;
A
#
# COMPACT_ATOMS: atom_id res chain seq x y z
N VAL A 1 5.39 6.10 -12.40
CA VAL A 1 4.25 5.15 -12.54
C VAL A 1 2.90 5.87 -12.43
N LYS A 2 2.74 7.10 -12.95
CA LYS A 2 1.50 7.85 -12.71
C LYS A 2 0.29 7.23 -13.44
N ASP A 3 0.55 6.56 -14.57
CA ASP A 3 -0.49 6.08 -15.51
C ASP A 3 -0.38 4.58 -15.87
N ALA A 4 0.48 3.83 -15.16
CA ALA A 4 0.74 2.42 -15.49
C ALA A 4 0.36 1.44 -14.36
N ALA A 5 0.20 1.92 -13.12
CA ALA A 5 0.03 1.05 -11.95
C ALA A 5 -1.20 0.15 -12.06
N SER A 6 -2.34 0.71 -12.49
CA SER A 6 -3.58 -0.02 -12.69
C SER A 6 -3.44 -1.11 -13.74
N TRP A 7 -2.64 -0.88 -14.77
CA TRP A 7 -2.46 -1.84 -15.85
C TRP A 7 -1.55 -3.02 -15.48
N LEU A 8 -0.75 -2.93 -14.41
CA LEU A 8 0.12 -4.04 -13.97
C LEU A 8 -0.66 -5.30 -13.58
N ILE A 9 -1.93 -5.16 -13.25
CA ILE A 9 -2.85 -6.25 -12.90
C ILE A 9 -3.76 -6.65 -14.07
N THR A 10 -3.30 -6.47 -15.31
CA THR A 10 -4.04 -6.86 -16.52
C THR A 10 -3.14 -7.55 -17.54
N ASP A 11 -3.76 -8.17 -18.55
CA ASP A 11 -3.12 -8.85 -19.67
C ASP A 11 -2.07 -7.99 -20.39
N ARG A 12 -2.19 -6.66 -20.31
CA ARG A 12 -1.23 -5.72 -20.91
C ARG A 12 0.20 -5.97 -20.43
N TYR A 13 0.39 -6.40 -19.18
CA TYR A 13 1.72 -6.58 -18.60
C TYR A 13 2.01 -8.00 -18.12
N PHE A 14 1.03 -8.91 -18.06
CA PHE A 14 1.26 -10.27 -17.56
C PHE A 14 2.42 -10.99 -18.27
N GLY A 15 2.52 -10.92 -19.59
CA GLY A 15 3.63 -11.54 -20.33
C GLY A 15 5.00 -11.01 -19.88
N ALA A 16 5.15 -9.69 -19.73
CA ALA A 16 6.40 -9.09 -19.25
C ALA A 16 6.71 -9.45 -17.79
N LEU A 17 5.68 -9.48 -16.93
CA LEU A 17 5.82 -9.83 -15.52
C LEU A 17 6.17 -11.32 -15.30
N GLN A 18 5.70 -12.21 -16.17
CA GLN A 18 6.11 -13.62 -16.19
C GLN A 18 7.61 -13.77 -16.48
N GLU A 19 8.17 -12.98 -17.40
CA GLU A 19 9.62 -12.99 -17.65
C GLU A 19 10.41 -12.52 -16.43
N TYR A 20 9.94 -11.48 -15.73
CA TYR A 20 10.55 -11.06 -14.46
C TYR A 20 10.49 -12.16 -13.39
N LEU A 21 9.35 -12.86 -13.25
CA LEU A 21 9.25 -13.99 -12.31
C LEU A 21 10.25 -15.10 -12.64
N LYS A 22 10.42 -15.46 -13.92
CA LYS A 22 11.41 -16.46 -14.36
C LYS A 22 12.84 -16.05 -14.00
N ILE A 23 13.14 -14.75 -14.10
CA ILE A 23 14.46 -14.21 -13.76
C ILE A 23 14.68 -14.21 -12.24
N PHE A 24 13.70 -13.76 -11.44
CA PHE A 24 13.87 -13.56 -10.00
C PHE A 24 13.78 -14.85 -9.17
N THR A 25 12.93 -15.79 -9.58
CA THR A 25 12.65 -17.02 -8.80
C THR A 25 13.90 -17.86 -8.49
N PRO A 26 14.83 -18.11 -9.44
CA PRO A 26 16.05 -18.87 -9.15
C PRO A 26 16.97 -18.22 -8.11
N TYR A 27 16.86 -16.91 -7.91
CA TYR A 27 17.63 -16.15 -6.91
C TYR A 27 16.88 -16.00 -5.58
N GLY A 28 15.71 -16.62 -5.42
CA GLY A 28 14.90 -16.52 -4.21
C GLY A 28 14.24 -15.15 -4.01
N VAL A 29 14.17 -14.31 -5.04
CA VAL A 29 13.56 -12.98 -4.99
C VAL A 29 12.09 -13.08 -5.42
N LYS A 30 11.17 -12.64 -4.56
CA LYS A 30 9.74 -12.56 -4.89
C LYS A 30 9.40 -11.23 -5.55
N LEU A 31 8.60 -11.29 -6.62
CA LEU A 31 8.04 -10.11 -7.27
C LEU A 31 6.84 -9.58 -6.47
N TYR A 32 6.77 -8.27 -6.28
CA TYR A 32 5.62 -7.55 -5.73
C TYR A 32 5.21 -6.44 -6.70
N LEU A 33 3.92 -6.13 -6.78
CA LEU A 33 3.40 -5.06 -7.64
C LEU A 33 2.85 -3.91 -6.80
N SER A 34 3.19 -2.67 -7.15
CA SER A 34 2.48 -1.51 -6.62
C SER A 34 1.15 -1.35 -7.32
N ILE A 35 0.05 -1.32 -6.57
CA ILE A 35 -1.31 -1.24 -7.13
C ILE A 35 -1.94 0.13 -6.91
N ASN A 36 -2.89 0.47 -7.78
CA ASN A 36 -3.79 1.59 -7.57
C ASN A 36 -5.01 1.12 -6.77
N PHE A 37 -5.24 1.70 -5.58
CA PHE A 37 -6.39 1.34 -4.75
C PHE A 37 -7.73 1.60 -5.46
N ALA A 38 -7.79 2.63 -6.33
CA ALA A 38 -8.97 2.93 -7.15
C ALA A 38 -9.01 2.19 -8.50
N ALA A 39 -8.23 1.11 -8.67
CA ALA A 39 -8.33 0.26 -9.84
C ALA A 39 -9.75 -0.27 -10.15
N PRO A 40 -10.65 -0.55 -9.17
CA PRO A 40 -12.03 -0.91 -9.49
C PRO A 40 -12.76 0.14 -10.34
N MET A 41 -12.46 1.43 -10.11
CA MET A 41 -13.05 2.52 -10.90
C MET A 41 -12.39 2.63 -12.28
N GLU A 42 -11.07 2.57 -12.34
CA GLU A 42 -10.32 2.77 -13.60
C GLU A 42 -10.42 1.58 -14.56
N LEU A 43 -10.47 0.35 -14.04
CA LEU A 43 -10.45 -0.89 -14.82
C LEU A 43 -11.78 -1.63 -14.79
N GLY A 44 -12.50 -1.55 -13.67
CA GLY A 44 -13.78 -2.23 -13.47
C GLY A 44 -14.99 -1.41 -13.91
N GLY A 45 -14.82 -0.13 -14.23
CA GLY A 45 -15.92 0.77 -14.58
C GLY A 45 -16.87 1.04 -13.40
N MET A 46 -16.39 0.88 -12.17
CA MET A 46 -17.19 1.12 -10.95
C MET A 46 -17.21 2.60 -10.59
N ASP A 47 -18.29 3.05 -9.96
CA ASP A 47 -18.42 4.44 -9.48
C ASP A 47 -17.69 4.69 -8.14
N SER A 48 -17.20 3.63 -7.48
CA SER A 48 -16.61 3.68 -6.15
C SER A 48 -15.46 2.69 -6.00
N ALA A 49 -14.58 2.96 -5.03
CA ALA A 49 -13.56 2.05 -4.52
C ALA A 49 -13.61 1.95 -2.97
N ASP A 50 -14.78 2.16 -2.37
CA ASP A 50 -15.00 1.97 -0.93
C ASP A 50 -14.69 0.51 -0.54
N PRO A 51 -13.71 0.24 0.33
CA PRO A 51 -13.35 -1.13 0.71
C PRO A 51 -14.47 -1.86 1.48
N CYS A 52 -15.44 -1.14 2.03
CA CYS A 52 -16.60 -1.74 2.70
C CYS A 52 -17.78 -2.00 1.75
N ASP A 53 -17.68 -1.61 0.47
CA ASP A 53 -18.66 -1.98 -0.55
C ASP A 53 -18.43 -3.45 -0.98
N PRO A 54 -19.42 -4.35 -0.82
CA PRO A 54 -19.29 -5.74 -1.22
C PRO A 54 -18.93 -5.94 -2.69
N ALA A 55 -19.37 -5.03 -3.57
CA ALA A 55 -19.04 -5.10 -5.00
C ALA A 55 -17.55 -4.82 -5.24
N VAL A 56 -16.97 -3.86 -4.49
CA VAL A 56 -15.54 -3.52 -4.57
C VAL A 56 -14.70 -4.66 -4.02
N ALA A 57 -15.09 -5.22 -2.87
CA ALA A 57 -14.41 -6.37 -2.28
C ALA A 57 -14.44 -7.59 -3.23
N LYS A 58 -15.59 -7.86 -3.84
CA LYS A 58 -15.73 -8.92 -4.85
C LYS A 58 -14.83 -8.67 -6.07
N TRP A 59 -14.79 -7.44 -6.57
CA TRP A 59 -13.94 -7.09 -7.71
C TRP A 59 -12.47 -7.38 -7.41
N TRP A 60 -11.98 -7.00 -6.23
CA TRP A 60 -10.61 -7.30 -5.82
C TRP A 60 -10.35 -8.79 -5.64
N ALA A 61 -11.30 -9.56 -5.11
CA ALA A 61 -11.18 -11.01 -4.98
C ALA A 61 -11.08 -11.70 -6.35
N ASP A 62 -11.94 -11.33 -7.30
CA ASP A 62 -11.92 -11.88 -8.66
C ASP A 62 -10.63 -11.47 -9.39
N LYS A 63 -10.21 -10.21 -9.23
CA LYS A 63 -8.97 -9.69 -9.82
C LYS A 63 -7.72 -10.34 -9.23
N ALA A 64 -7.69 -10.62 -7.93
CA ALA A 64 -6.59 -11.35 -7.31
C ALA A 64 -6.46 -12.76 -7.90
N GLN A 65 -7.57 -13.48 -8.09
CA GLN A 65 -7.53 -14.80 -8.72
C GLN A 65 -6.98 -14.75 -10.14
N GLU A 66 -7.40 -13.77 -10.96
CA GLU A 66 -6.88 -13.56 -12.31
C GLU A 66 -5.37 -13.27 -12.31
N VAL A 67 -4.91 -12.37 -11.44
CA VAL A 67 -3.50 -11.99 -11.33
C VAL A 67 -2.65 -13.20 -10.94
N TRP A 68 -3.05 -13.97 -9.93
CA TRP A 68 -2.27 -15.14 -9.49
C TRP A 68 -2.35 -16.32 -10.45
N ALA A 69 -3.43 -16.47 -11.21
CA ALA A 69 -3.50 -17.44 -12.30
C ALA A 69 -2.46 -17.14 -13.40
N ASN A 70 -2.24 -15.86 -13.70
CA ASN A 70 -1.26 -15.43 -14.70
C ASN A 70 0.18 -15.33 -14.15
N LEU A 71 0.34 -15.05 -12.85
CA LEU A 71 1.63 -14.81 -12.19
C LEU A 71 1.84 -15.78 -11.01
N PRO A 72 1.91 -17.11 -11.27
CA PRO A 72 2.13 -18.09 -10.21
C PRO A 72 3.51 -17.87 -9.58
N GLY A 73 3.54 -17.41 -8.33
CA GLY A 73 4.76 -17.03 -7.61
C GLY A 73 4.85 -15.55 -7.24
N LEU A 74 3.87 -14.73 -7.63
CA LEU A 74 3.75 -13.36 -7.14
C LEU A 74 3.68 -13.34 -5.61
N GLY A 75 4.48 -12.48 -4.98
CA GLY A 75 4.55 -12.34 -3.53
C GLY A 75 3.40 -11.54 -2.94
N GLY A 76 2.89 -10.55 -3.67
CA GLY A 76 1.83 -9.70 -3.17
C GLY A 76 1.80 -8.29 -3.77
N PHE A 77 1.14 -7.39 -3.04
CA PHE A 77 0.95 -6.01 -3.44
C PHE A 77 1.58 -5.02 -2.46
N LEU A 78 2.06 -3.92 -3.02
CA LEU A 78 2.48 -2.72 -2.30
C LEU A 78 1.45 -1.62 -2.52
N VAL A 79 1.00 -0.96 -1.45
CA VAL A 79 -0.07 0.04 -1.51
C VAL A 79 0.37 1.38 -0.94
N LYS A 80 0.17 2.44 -1.73
CA LYS A 80 0.18 3.84 -1.28
C LYS A 80 -1.24 4.39 -1.46
N ALA A 81 -2.00 4.49 -0.37
CA ALA A 81 -3.35 5.01 -0.34
C ALA A 81 -3.42 6.31 0.49
N ASP A 82 -4.41 7.16 0.22
CA ASP A 82 -4.67 8.44 0.93
C ASP A 82 -3.44 9.36 1.10
N SER A 83 -2.57 9.38 0.09
CA SER A 83 -1.30 10.10 0.16
C SER A 83 -1.00 10.77 -1.18
N GLU A 84 -0.71 12.08 -1.15
CA GLU A 84 -0.37 12.90 -2.32
C GLU A 84 -1.41 12.83 -3.47
N GLY A 85 -2.69 12.92 -3.12
CA GLY A 85 -3.78 12.89 -4.09
C GLY A 85 -4.08 11.50 -4.66
N ARG A 86 -3.52 10.43 -4.09
CA ARG A 86 -3.95 9.07 -4.39
C ARG A 86 -5.22 8.72 -3.60
N PRO A 87 -6.28 8.21 -4.25
CA PRO A 87 -7.48 7.77 -3.56
C PRO A 87 -7.16 6.62 -2.61
N GLY A 88 -7.92 6.53 -1.54
CA GLY A 88 -7.76 5.52 -0.50
C GLY A 88 -8.96 5.49 0.46
N PRO A 89 -8.90 4.66 1.51
CA PRO A 89 -9.97 4.50 2.48
C PRO A 89 -10.56 5.80 3.06
N PHE A 90 -9.74 6.82 3.36
CA PHE A 90 -10.22 8.08 3.93
C PHE A 90 -11.16 8.83 2.97
N THR A 91 -11.01 8.64 1.66
CA THR A 91 -11.92 9.19 0.65
C THR A 91 -13.38 8.74 0.87
N TYR A 92 -13.56 7.56 1.47
CA TYR A 92 -14.85 6.93 1.70
C TYR A 92 -15.26 6.92 3.19
N GLY A 93 -14.57 7.70 4.03
CA GLY A 93 -14.81 7.72 5.47
C GLY A 93 -14.43 6.42 6.20
N ARG A 94 -13.53 5.63 5.61
CA ARG A 94 -13.01 4.36 6.17
C ARG A 94 -11.64 4.56 6.78
N ASN A 95 -11.21 3.65 7.64
CA ASN A 95 -9.86 3.68 8.19
C ASN A 95 -8.88 2.85 7.32
N GLN A 96 -7.58 2.94 7.62
CA GLN A 96 -6.54 2.25 6.84
C GLN A 96 -6.62 0.71 6.97
N ALA A 97 -7.10 0.19 8.10
CA ALA A 97 -7.29 -1.25 8.30
C ALA A 97 -8.43 -1.78 7.42
N ASP A 98 -9.53 -1.04 7.24
CA ASP A 98 -10.62 -1.42 6.34
C ASP A 98 -10.10 -1.66 4.91
N GLY A 99 -9.29 -0.73 4.40
CA GLY A 99 -8.66 -0.83 3.08
C GLY A 99 -7.66 -1.97 2.96
N ALA A 100 -6.74 -2.06 3.92
CA ALA A 100 -5.72 -3.09 3.93
C ALA A 100 -6.32 -4.50 4.06
N ASN A 101 -7.29 -4.67 4.96
CA ASN A 101 -7.91 -5.97 5.23
C ASN A 101 -8.79 -6.45 4.07
N MET A 102 -9.50 -5.57 3.36
CA MET A 102 -10.24 -5.96 2.16
C MET A 102 -9.30 -6.56 1.09
N LEU A 103 -8.15 -5.91 0.85
CA LEU A 103 -7.15 -6.44 -0.08
C LEU A 103 -6.50 -7.72 0.45
N ALA A 104 -6.22 -7.78 1.74
CA ALA A 104 -5.62 -8.93 2.39
C ALA A 104 -6.51 -10.16 2.29
N ASP A 105 -7.81 -10.00 2.51
CA ASP A 105 -8.83 -11.04 2.37
C ASP A 105 -8.95 -11.47 0.89
N ALA A 106 -8.84 -10.54 -0.07
CA ALA A 106 -8.88 -10.84 -1.51
C ALA A 106 -7.69 -11.70 -1.98
N VAL A 107 -6.47 -11.44 -1.46
CA VAL A 107 -5.25 -12.16 -1.90
C VAL A 107 -4.93 -13.40 -1.06
N ALA A 108 -5.56 -13.55 0.12
CA ALA A 108 -5.30 -14.67 1.03
C ALA A 108 -5.49 -16.07 0.40
N PRO A 109 -6.55 -16.34 -0.41
CA PRO A 109 -6.71 -17.63 -1.09
C PRO A 109 -5.57 -17.97 -2.05
N CYS A 110 -4.86 -16.95 -2.54
CA CYS A 110 -3.72 -17.10 -3.44
C CYS A 110 -2.36 -17.12 -2.71
N GLY A 111 -2.36 -17.03 -1.38
CA GLY A 111 -1.14 -16.93 -0.56
C GLY A 111 -0.43 -15.58 -0.69
N GLY A 112 -1.15 -14.53 -1.11
CA GLY A 112 -0.60 -13.20 -1.31
C GLY A 112 -0.42 -12.41 0.00
N HIS A 113 0.48 -11.44 -0.06
CA HIS A 113 0.80 -10.55 1.06
C HIS A 113 0.54 -9.08 0.70
N ILE A 114 0.10 -8.27 1.66
CA ILE A 114 -0.13 -6.84 1.48
C ILE A 114 0.92 -6.06 2.25
N VAL A 115 1.72 -5.27 1.53
CA VAL A 115 2.60 -4.26 2.12
C VAL A 115 1.87 -2.92 2.04
N TRP A 116 1.43 -2.40 3.18
CA TRP A 116 0.64 -1.17 3.26
C TRP A 116 1.49 -0.02 3.80
N ARG A 117 1.73 1.03 3.01
CA ARG A 117 2.61 2.13 3.42
C ARG A 117 1.91 3.07 4.41
N CYS A 118 2.59 3.37 5.51
CA CYS A 118 2.14 4.31 6.54
C CYS A 118 2.46 5.78 6.24
N PHE A 119 2.95 6.09 5.03
CA PHE A 119 3.25 7.44 4.61
C PHE A 119 1.97 8.22 4.23
N VAL A 120 1.16 8.52 5.25
CA VAL A 120 -0.15 9.16 5.15
C VAL A 120 -0.14 10.42 6.01
N TYR A 121 -0.47 11.57 5.41
CA TYR A 121 -0.52 12.87 6.08
C TYR A 121 -1.41 13.85 5.32
N ASN A 122 -1.84 14.92 5.98
CA ASN A 122 -2.56 16.00 5.30
C ASN A 122 -1.62 16.80 4.38
N CYS A 123 -1.62 16.45 3.09
CA CYS A 123 -0.83 17.14 2.07
C CYS A 123 -1.41 18.50 1.60
N GLN A 124 -2.55 18.91 2.15
CA GLN A 124 -3.22 20.19 1.87
C GLN A 124 -3.27 21.08 3.14
N GLN A 125 -2.35 20.88 4.07
CA GLN A 125 -2.28 21.63 5.31
C GLN A 125 -2.15 23.14 5.06
N ASP A 126 -2.99 23.94 5.70
CA ASP A 126 -2.80 25.40 5.76
C ASP A 126 -1.56 25.70 6.59
N TRP A 127 -0.58 26.36 5.98
CA TRP A 127 0.69 26.74 6.61
C TRP A 127 0.51 27.63 7.86
N ARG A 128 -0.64 28.30 8.00
CA ARG A 128 -0.97 29.14 9.15
C ARG A 128 -1.41 28.32 10.37
N ASN A 129 -1.84 27.07 10.16
CA ASN A 129 -2.30 26.22 11.24
C ASN A 129 -1.12 25.58 11.96
N THR A 130 -0.70 26.20 13.05
CA THR A 130 0.39 25.75 13.92
C THR A 130 0.01 24.60 14.87
N LYS A 131 -1.24 24.15 14.86
CA LYS A 131 -1.71 23.02 15.68
C LYS A 131 -1.58 21.68 14.97
N ILE A 132 -1.63 21.67 13.64
CA ILE A 132 -1.47 20.45 12.85
C ILE A 132 0.04 20.19 12.68
N ASP A 133 0.48 19.01 13.07
CA ASP A 133 1.86 18.57 12.94
C ASP A 133 1.94 17.35 12.01
N ARG A 134 2.61 17.52 10.87
CA ARG A 134 2.83 16.44 9.89
C ARG A 134 3.55 15.25 10.51
N ALA A 135 4.51 15.48 11.41
CA ALA A 135 5.30 14.41 12.02
C ALA A 135 4.47 13.48 12.92
N ARG A 136 3.29 13.94 13.38
CA ARG A 136 2.37 13.12 14.17
C ARG A 136 1.42 12.28 13.34
N ALA A 137 1.20 12.63 12.07
CA ALA A 137 0.10 12.07 11.27
C ALA A 137 0.12 10.55 11.18
N GLY A 138 1.28 9.96 10.86
CA GLY A 138 1.40 8.49 10.78
C GLY A 138 1.07 7.81 12.11
N TYR A 139 1.51 8.36 13.23
CA TYR A 139 1.19 7.80 14.55
C TYR A 139 -0.31 7.91 14.85
N ASP A 140 -0.88 9.11 14.68
CA ASP A 140 -2.29 9.37 14.99
C ASP A 140 -3.24 8.52 14.12
N TYR A 141 -2.86 8.17 12.88
CA TYR A 141 -3.68 7.33 12.00
C TYR A 141 -3.55 5.83 12.22
N PHE A 142 -2.35 5.33 12.54
CA PHE A 142 -2.09 3.88 12.59
C PHE A 142 -2.04 3.30 14.00
N MET A 143 -1.64 4.08 15.01
CA MET A 143 -1.54 3.57 16.38
C MET A 143 -2.88 3.08 16.94
N PRO A 144 -4.03 3.76 16.72
CA PRO A 144 -5.33 3.25 17.17
C PRO A 144 -5.78 1.96 16.48
N LEU A 145 -5.10 1.54 15.41
CA LEU A 145 -5.43 0.37 14.59
C LEU A 145 -4.55 -0.84 14.91
N ASP A 146 -3.65 -0.76 15.90
CA ASP A 146 -2.77 -1.88 16.25
C ASP A 146 -3.58 -3.13 16.62
N GLY A 147 -3.22 -4.28 16.02
CA GLY A 147 -3.94 -5.54 16.22
C GLY A 147 -5.24 -5.70 15.40
N THR A 148 -5.59 -4.74 14.55
CA THR A 148 -6.78 -4.82 13.68
C THR A 148 -6.48 -5.29 12.25
N PHE A 149 -5.21 -5.34 11.87
CA PHE A 149 -4.76 -5.78 10.55
C PHE A 149 -4.71 -7.31 10.45
N ARG A 150 -5.02 -7.87 9.26
CA ARG A 150 -4.84 -9.32 9.01
C ARG A 150 -3.37 -9.73 9.10
N ASP A 151 -3.12 -10.99 9.42
CA ASP A 151 -1.77 -11.57 9.54
C ASP A 151 -0.95 -11.48 8.24
N ASN A 152 -1.59 -11.41 7.07
CA ASN A 152 -0.91 -11.22 5.79
C ASN A 152 -0.78 -9.73 5.37
N VAL A 153 -0.90 -8.79 6.31
CA VAL A 153 -0.62 -7.37 6.13
C VAL A 153 0.66 -7.00 6.89
N THR A 154 1.58 -6.30 6.21
CA THR A 154 2.72 -5.63 6.84
C THR A 154 2.60 -4.13 6.62
N LEU A 155 2.67 -3.37 7.71
CA LEU A 155 2.76 -1.92 7.68
C LEU A 155 4.20 -1.49 7.34
N GLN A 156 4.37 -0.84 6.19
CA GLN A 156 5.66 -0.31 5.76
C GLN A 156 5.82 1.15 6.20
N ILE A 157 6.81 1.40 7.06
CA ILE A 157 6.97 2.66 7.79
C ILE A 157 8.32 3.26 7.42
N LYS A 158 8.35 4.52 6.97
CA LYS A 158 9.62 5.24 6.73
C LYS A 158 10.45 5.32 8.01
N ASN A 159 11.77 5.40 7.87
CA ASN A 159 12.68 5.50 9.01
C ASN A 159 12.40 6.71 9.92
N GLY A 160 11.87 7.80 9.37
CA GLY A 160 11.43 8.96 10.13
C GLY A 160 10.00 9.40 9.78
N PRO A 161 9.38 10.24 10.64
CA PRO A 161 7.96 10.58 10.53
C PRO A 161 7.67 11.67 9.49
N MET A 162 8.69 12.24 8.86
CA MET A 162 8.54 13.25 7.82
C MET A 162 8.73 12.61 6.46
N ASP A 163 9.88 12.76 5.82
CA ASP A 163 10.07 12.38 4.42
C ASP A 163 11.54 12.27 4.01
N PHE A 164 12.24 11.26 4.53
CA PHE A 164 13.61 10.92 4.14
C PHE A 164 14.60 12.10 4.14
N GLN A 165 14.39 13.09 5.01
CA GLN A 165 15.30 14.21 5.14
C GLN A 165 16.69 13.73 5.56
N VAL A 166 17.72 14.56 5.32
CA VAL A 166 19.12 14.27 5.68
C VAL A 166 19.27 13.73 7.11
N ARG A 167 18.43 14.21 8.03
CA ARG A 167 18.31 13.67 9.38
C ARG A 167 16.88 13.82 9.88
N GLU A 168 16.34 12.74 10.42
CA GLU A 168 15.05 12.71 11.11
C GLU A 168 15.17 11.92 12.42
N PRO A 169 14.31 12.19 13.42
CA PRO A 169 14.10 11.23 14.50
C PRO A 169 13.48 9.93 13.95
N VAL A 170 13.59 8.84 14.70
CA VAL A 170 12.95 7.56 14.33
C VAL A 170 11.43 7.71 14.37
N SER A 171 10.73 7.13 13.38
CA SER A 171 9.27 7.07 13.35
C SER A 171 8.69 6.45 14.64
N PRO A 172 7.81 7.14 15.38
CA PRO A 172 7.26 6.62 16.64
C PRO A 172 6.42 5.34 16.52
N LEU A 173 5.95 5.00 15.32
CA LEU A 173 5.29 3.71 15.07
C LEU A 173 6.24 2.52 15.24
N ILE A 174 7.55 2.71 15.03
CA ILE A 174 8.56 1.67 15.19
C ILE A 174 8.74 1.42 16.69
N GLY A 175 8.32 0.24 17.15
CA GLY A 175 8.27 -0.12 18.58
C GLY A 175 6.98 0.32 19.28
N GLY A 176 6.18 1.19 18.66
CA GLY A 176 4.83 1.54 19.11
C GLY A 176 3.82 0.45 18.77
N LEU A 177 3.80 -0.01 17.51
CA LEU A 177 2.94 -1.10 17.06
C LEU A 177 3.47 -2.44 17.58
N GLN A 178 2.69 -3.13 18.42
CA GLN A 178 3.09 -4.39 19.08
C GLN A 178 2.30 -5.59 18.59
N HIS A 179 1.14 -5.37 17.95
CA HIS A 179 0.23 -6.42 17.49
C HIS A 179 0.06 -6.42 15.97
N THR A 180 0.93 -5.74 15.24
CA THR A 180 0.89 -5.61 13.79
C THR A 180 2.27 -5.87 13.19
N HIS A 181 2.37 -6.61 12.08
CA HIS A 181 3.63 -6.76 11.37
C HIS A 181 4.10 -5.42 10.78
N ILE A 182 5.38 -5.10 10.98
CA ILE A 182 5.97 -3.88 10.45
C ILE A 182 7.23 -4.17 9.62
N ALA A 183 7.49 -3.32 8.64
CA ALA A 183 8.75 -3.25 7.90
C ALA A 183 9.21 -1.80 7.79
N VAL A 184 10.53 -1.57 7.89
CA VAL A 184 11.09 -0.22 7.78
C VAL A 184 11.41 0.08 6.31
N GLU A 185 10.95 1.24 5.82
CA GLU A 185 11.27 1.78 4.50
C GLU A 185 12.45 2.75 4.62
N PHE A 186 13.49 2.50 3.83
CA PHE A 186 14.63 3.40 3.64
C PHE A 186 14.69 3.87 2.20
N GLN A 187 15.19 5.08 1.98
CA GLN A 187 15.43 5.62 0.65
C GLN A 187 16.92 5.52 0.31
N ILE A 188 17.25 4.66 -0.66
CA ILE A 188 18.63 4.52 -1.13
C ILE A 188 18.95 5.56 -2.23
N ALA A 189 17.97 5.92 -3.04
CA ALA A 189 18.08 7.04 -3.99
C ALA A 189 18.21 8.38 -3.22
N GLN A 190 19.06 9.29 -3.67
CA GLN A 190 19.48 10.44 -2.85
C GLN A 190 18.60 11.69 -3.03
N GLU A 191 17.27 11.54 -3.05
CA GLU A 191 16.31 12.64 -3.26
C GLU A 191 16.62 13.88 -2.41
N TYR A 192 16.87 13.69 -1.10
CA TYR A 192 17.21 14.76 -0.15
C TYR A 192 18.65 14.71 0.35
N THR A 193 19.49 13.84 -0.21
CA THR A 193 20.87 13.60 0.26
C THR A 193 21.93 13.75 -0.83
N GLY A 194 21.60 14.47 -1.92
CA GLY A 194 22.58 14.82 -2.96
C GLY A 194 22.12 14.73 -4.42
N GLN A 195 20.85 14.38 -4.68
CA GLN A 195 20.22 14.08 -5.99
C GLN A 195 20.59 12.71 -6.58
#